data_AF-A0A1K1PDK8-F1
#
_entry.id   AF-A0A1K1PDK8-F1
#
_cell.length_a   1.000
_cell.length_b   1.000
_cell.length_c   1.000
_cell.angle_alpha   90.00
_cell.angle_beta   90.00
_cell.angle_gamma   90.00
#
_symmetry.space_group_name_H-M   'P 1'
#
loop_
_entity.id
_entity.type
_entity.pdbx_description
1 polymer ?
#
loop_
_entity_poly.entity_id
_entity_poly.type
_entity_poly.pdbx_seq_one_letter_code
_entity_poly.pdbx_strand_id
1 'polypeptide(L)'
;MPSEEFESAAASFRRIGQDAVTHARRVAGNAKARNQRHHSENAELLKRGGRGEKPGDPTPGTLRAAAERFRRARGLSVPEVPSRSQPPVRAPRTGDQDEDFSQMRIMKRDG
;
A
#
# COMPACT_ATOMS: atom_id res chain seq x y z
N MET A 1 -17.32 32.95 -43.21
CA MET A 1 -17.29 31.51 -43.49
C MET A 1 -17.06 30.76 -42.18
N PRO A 2 -18.12 30.51 -41.38
CA PRO A 2 -17.98 29.91 -40.04
C PRO A 2 -17.76 28.38 -40.07
N SER A 3 -18.10 27.70 -41.16
CA SER A 3 -18.01 26.24 -41.30
C SER A 3 -16.57 25.70 -41.22
N GLU A 4 -15.61 26.40 -41.81
CA GLU A 4 -14.19 25.98 -41.82
C GLU A 4 -13.56 26.03 -40.42
N GLU A 5 -13.96 27.00 -39.59
CA GLU A 5 -13.51 27.13 -38.20
C GLU A 5 -14.05 25.98 -37.34
N PHE A 6 -15.30 25.58 -37.53
CA PHE A 6 -15.89 24.43 -36.84
C PHE A 6 -15.21 23.11 -37.22
N GLU A 7 -14.93 22.89 -38.50
CA GLU A 7 -14.23 21.70 -38.96
C GLU A 7 -12.79 21.63 -38.41
N SER A 8 -12.10 22.77 -38.34
CA SER A 8 -10.78 22.91 -37.72
C SER A 8 -10.80 22.66 -36.21
N ALA A 9 -11.81 23.17 -35.50
CA ALA A 9 -12.00 22.92 -34.07
C ALA A 9 -12.27 21.43 -33.79
N ALA A 10 -13.12 20.79 -34.60
CA ALA A 10 -13.41 19.36 -34.48
C ALA A 10 -12.18 18.49 -34.76
N ALA A 11 -11.36 18.85 -35.74
CA ALA A 11 -10.09 18.17 -36.02
C ALA A 11 -9.10 18.30 -34.85
N SER A 12 -9.00 19.51 -34.28
CA SER A 12 -8.12 19.79 -33.14
C SER A 12 -8.55 19.02 -31.89
N PHE A 13 -9.85 18.97 -31.61
CA PHE A 13 -10.40 18.20 -30.49
C PHE A 13 -10.10 16.71 -30.62
N ARG A 14 -10.28 16.12 -31.81
CA ARG A 14 -9.96 14.71 -32.05
C ARG A 14 -8.48 14.41 -31.81
N ARG A 15 -7.59 15.29 -32.30
CA ARG A 15 -6.13 15.16 -32.08
C ARG A 15 -5.80 15.21 -30.59
N ILE A 16 -6.29 16.21 -29.87
CA ILE A 16 -6.07 16.37 -28.43
C ILE A 16 -6.59 15.14 -27.67
N GLY A 17 -7.75 14.60 -28.05
CA GLY A 17 -8.29 13.38 -27.46
C GLY A 17 -7.39 12.15 -27.67
N GLN A 18 -6.86 11.97 -28.88
CA GLN A 18 -5.93 10.87 -29.19
C GLN A 18 -4.62 10.99 -28.41
N ASP A 19 -4.09 12.21 -28.30
CA ASP A 19 -2.87 12.49 -27.53
C ASP A 19 -3.10 12.22 -26.04
N ALA A 20 -4.24 12.65 -25.50
CA ALA A 20 -4.60 12.43 -24.10
C ALA A 20 -4.72 10.94 -23.78
N VAL A 21 -5.37 10.14 -24.64
CA VAL A 21 -5.49 8.68 -24.46
C VAL A 21 -4.12 8.01 -24.52
N THR A 22 -3.26 8.44 -25.44
CA THR A 22 -1.90 7.90 -25.57
C THR A 22 -1.07 8.20 -24.32
N HIS A 23 -1.14 9.43 -23.84
CA HIS A 23 -0.49 9.85 -22.60
C HIS A 23 -1.00 9.04 -21.40
N ALA A 24 -2.32 8.91 -21.24
CA ALA A 24 -2.94 8.16 -20.15
C ALA A 24 -2.49 6.68 -20.14
N ARG A 25 -2.47 6.03 -21.31
CA ARG A 25 -1.98 4.65 -21.45
C ARG A 25 -0.51 4.52 -21.02
N ARG A 26 0.33 5.48 -21.42
CA ARG A 26 1.75 5.50 -21.03
C ARG A 26 1.91 5.66 -19.52
N VAL A 27 1.19 6.59 -18.90
CA VAL A 27 1.24 6.83 -17.45
C VAL A 27 0.76 5.60 -16.69
N ALA A 28 -0.35 4.99 -17.09
CA ALA A 28 -0.85 3.76 -16.49
C ALA A 28 0.15 2.60 -16.60
N GLY A 29 0.77 2.44 -17.78
CA GLY A 29 1.84 1.45 -17.98
C GLY A 29 3.04 1.68 -17.06
N ASN A 30 3.50 2.92 -16.93
CA ASN A 30 4.61 3.29 -16.05
C ASN A 30 4.27 3.05 -14.57
N ALA A 31 3.05 3.41 -14.14
CA ALA A 31 2.58 3.17 -12.79
C ALA A 31 2.54 1.67 -12.48
N LYS A 32 2.02 0.85 -13.40
CA LYS A 32 2.02 -0.61 -13.28
C LYS A 32 3.44 -1.18 -13.17
N ALA A 33 4.36 -0.75 -14.04
CA ALA A 33 5.75 -1.19 -14.00
C ALA A 33 6.44 -0.79 -12.69
N ARG A 34 6.17 0.40 -12.17
CA ARG A 34 6.67 0.86 -10.87
C ARG A 34 6.13 -0.03 -9.74
N ASN A 35 4.82 -0.31 -9.73
CA ASN A 35 4.23 -1.18 -8.71
C ASN A 35 4.83 -2.60 -8.76
N GLN A 36 5.02 -3.15 -9.96
CA GLN A 36 5.65 -4.47 -10.11
C GLN A 36 7.07 -4.51 -9.55
N ARG A 37 7.87 -3.45 -9.74
CA ARG A 37 9.20 -3.33 -9.12
C ARG A 37 9.11 -3.34 -7.60
N HIS A 38 8.24 -2.51 -7.01
CA HIS A 38 8.02 -2.48 -5.56
C HIS A 38 7.56 -3.82 -5.01
N HIS A 39 6.66 -4.52 -5.72
CA HIS A 39 6.25 -5.87 -5.33
C HIS A 39 7.42 -6.85 -5.37
N SER A 40 8.24 -6.83 -6.43
CA SER A 40 9.41 -7.70 -6.51
C SER A 40 10.44 -7.40 -5.42
N GLU A 41 10.68 -6.12 -5.12
CA GLU A 41 11.58 -5.69 -4.05
C GLU A 41 11.05 -6.11 -2.67
N ASN A 42 9.76 -5.88 -2.40
CA ASN A 42 9.12 -6.31 -1.16
C ASN A 42 9.13 -7.84 -1.02
N ALA A 43 8.96 -8.59 -2.11
CA ALA A 43 9.06 -10.05 -2.09
C ALA A 43 10.49 -10.49 -1.74
N GLU A 44 11.52 -9.82 -2.26
CA GLU A 44 12.92 -10.06 -1.90
C GLU A 44 13.22 -9.67 -0.44
N LEU A 45 12.69 -8.54 0.04
CA LEU A 45 12.79 -8.15 1.45
C LEU A 45 12.10 -9.17 2.36
N LEU A 46 10.94 -9.69 1.99
CA LEU A 46 10.25 -10.74 2.75
C LEU A 46 11.02 -12.07 2.75
N LYS A 47 11.69 -12.43 1.64
CA LYS A 47 12.58 -13.60 1.62
C LYS A 47 13.79 -13.42 2.54
N ARG A 48 14.30 -12.18 2.66
CA ARG A 48 15.40 -11.84 3.57
C ARG A 48 14.94 -11.81 5.03
N GLY A 49 13.83 -11.14 5.33
CA GLY A 49 13.27 -11.02 6.69
C GLY A 49 12.63 -12.31 7.22
N GLY A 50 12.07 -13.15 6.33
CA GLY A 50 11.49 -14.45 6.67
C GLY A 50 12.51 -15.52 7.06
N ARG A 51 13.79 -15.34 6.68
CA ARG A 51 14.91 -16.20 7.13
C ARG A 51 15.50 -15.73 8.45
N GLY A 52 14.63 -15.33 9.38
CA GLY A 52 15.04 -14.97 10.74
C GLY A 52 15.86 -13.69 10.78
N GLU A 53 15.31 -12.59 10.25
CA GLU A 53 15.79 -11.27 10.69
C GLU A 53 15.79 -11.29 12.22
N LYS A 54 17.01 -11.19 12.78
CA LYS A 54 17.18 -11.03 14.21
C LYS A 54 16.28 -9.87 14.61
N PRO A 55 15.39 -10.06 15.59
CA PRO A 55 14.52 -8.99 16.02
C PRO A 55 15.42 -7.78 16.31
N GLY A 56 15.13 -6.66 15.66
CA GLY A 56 16.01 -5.49 15.59
C GLY A 56 16.57 -5.12 16.96
N ASP A 57 17.73 -4.44 16.96
CA ASP A 57 18.47 -4.16 18.17
C ASP A 57 17.52 -3.69 19.27
N PRO A 58 17.54 -4.37 20.44
CA PRO A 58 16.57 -4.12 21.48
C PRO A 58 16.59 -2.63 21.81
N THR A 59 15.41 -2.01 21.88
CA THR A 59 15.28 -0.59 22.24
C THR A 59 16.18 -0.31 23.45
N PRO A 60 17.16 0.60 23.31
CA PRO A 60 18.10 0.90 24.38
C PRO A 60 17.37 1.13 25.70
N GLY A 61 17.89 0.54 26.79
CA GLY A 61 17.23 0.58 28.10
C GLY A 61 16.96 2.00 28.60
N THR A 62 17.80 2.97 28.21
CA THR A 62 17.62 4.39 28.49
C THR A 62 16.36 4.97 27.83
N LEU A 63 16.13 4.65 26.55
CA LEU A 63 14.93 5.08 25.82
C LEU A 63 13.68 4.40 26.38
N ARG A 64 13.78 3.11 26.76
CA ARG A 64 12.69 2.40 27.44
C ARG A 64 12.33 3.07 28.77
N ALA A 65 13.33 3.35 29.61
CA ALA A 65 13.13 4.01 30.89
C ALA A 65 12.57 5.44 30.75
N ALA A 66 13.02 6.21 29.74
CA ALA A 66 12.48 7.52 29.44
C ALA A 66 11.00 7.46 29.02
N ALA A 67 10.65 6.51 28.16
CA ALA A 67 9.27 6.28 27.73
C ALA A 67 8.36 5.86 28.89
N GLU A 68 8.84 5.02 29.80
CA GLU A 68 8.10 4.65 31.02
C GLU A 68 7.81 5.87 31.91
N ARG A 69 8.82 6.72 32.16
CA ARG A 69 8.65 7.94 32.96
C ARG A 69 7.66 8.89 32.32
N PHE A 70 7.75 9.09 31.00
CA PHE A 70 6.80 9.90 30.25
C PHE A 70 5.36 9.39 30.40
N ARG A 71 5.15 8.08 30.26
CA ARG A 71 3.82 7.46 30.42
C ARG A 71 3.29 7.65 31.83
N ARG A 72 4.09 7.37 32.86
CA ARG A 72 3.71 7.60 34.27
C ARG A 72 3.34 9.06 34.53
N ALA A 73 4.13 10.01 34.04
CA ALA A 73 3.86 11.45 34.18
C ALA A 73 2.57 11.91 33.48
N ARG A 74 2.14 11.18 32.44
CA ARG A 74 0.90 11.45 31.69
C ARG A 74 -0.29 10.62 32.16
N GLY A 75 -0.15 9.82 33.21
CA GLY A 75 -1.20 8.89 33.66
C GLY A 75 -1.51 7.77 32.66
N LEU A 76 -0.58 7.51 31.72
CA LEU A 76 -0.73 6.46 30.71
C LEU A 76 -0.20 5.13 31.26
N SER A 77 -0.87 4.04 30.90
CA SER A 77 -0.41 2.70 31.25
C SER A 77 0.94 2.40 30.59
N VAL A 78 1.82 1.77 31.37
CA VAL A 78 3.08 1.20 30.87
C VAL A 78 2.75 -0.22 30.40
N PRO A 79 2.93 -0.52 29.10
CA PRO A 79 2.69 -1.87 28.61
C PRO A 79 3.71 -2.83 29.23
N GLU A 80 3.22 -3.89 29.87
CA GLU A 80 4.07 -5.04 30.19
C GLU A 80 4.52 -5.66 28.87
N VAL A 81 5.80 -5.50 28.55
CA VAL A 81 6.36 -6.16 27.39
C VAL A 81 6.47 -7.64 27.76
N PRO A 82 5.75 -8.56 27.09
CA PRO A 82 5.89 -9.97 27.39
C PRO A 82 7.36 -10.37 27.18
N SER A 83 7.95 -11.02 28.19
CA SER A 83 9.24 -11.69 28.03
C SER A 83 9.17 -12.57 26.79
N ARG A 84 10.20 -12.46 25.95
CA ARG A 84 10.32 -12.89 24.54
C ARG A 84 10.16 -14.41 24.28
N SER A 85 9.49 -15.15 25.14
CA SER A 85 9.34 -16.61 25.09
C SER A 85 8.07 -17.08 24.38
N GLN A 86 7.16 -16.18 24.00
CA GLN A 86 5.98 -16.57 23.23
C GLN A 86 6.11 -16.11 21.78
N PRO A 87 6.12 -17.03 20.80
CA PRO A 87 6.00 -16.65 19.40
C PRO A 87 4.68 -15.90 19.22
N PRO A 88 4.65 -14.81 18.44
CA PRO A 88 3.39 -14.14 18.17
C PRO A 88 2.46 -15.15 17.53
N VAL A 89 1.30 -15.39 18.17
CA VAL A 89 0.19 -16.08 17.52
C VAL A 89 -0.16 -15.23 16.32
N ARG A 90 0.30 -15.69 15.15
CA ARG A 90 0.03 -15.04 13.87
C ARG A 90 -1.48 -15.13 13.69
N ALA A 91 -2.19 -14.05 13.99
CA ALA A 91 -3.59 -13.94 13.59
C ALA A 91 -3.63 -14.22 12.08
N PRO A 92 -4.55 -15.07 11.59
CA PRO A 92 -4.64 -15.37 10.18
C PRO A 92 -4.79 -14.04 9.43
N ARG A 93 -3.81 -13.77 8.56
CA ARG A 93 -3.89 -12.62 7.65
C ARG A 93 -5.06 -12.90 6.72
N THR A 94 -6.21 -12.33 7.01
CA THR A 94 -7.25 -12.06 6.01
C THR A 94 -6.71 -10.95 5.10
N GLY A 95 -5.77 -11.30 4.22
CA GLY A 95 -5.12 -10.34 3.32
C GLY A 95 -4.50 -10.98 2.09
N ASP A 96 -4.88 -12.22 1.80
CA ASP A 96 -4.50 -12.97 0.59
C ASP A 96 -5.76 -13.54 -0.11
N GLN A 97 -6.93 -12.96 0.19
CA GLN A 97 -8.03 -13.04 -0.77
C GLN A 97 -7.81 -11.85 -1.69
N ASP A 98 -7.40 -12.13 -2.92
CA ASP A 98 -7.71 -11.27 -4.05
C ASP A 98 -9.11 -10.73 -3.81
N GLU A 99 -9.23 -9.42 -3.61
CA GLU A 99 -10.51 -8.76 -3.46
C GLU A 99 -11.24 -8.95 -4.78
N ASP A 100 -11.99 -10.04 -4.87
CA ASP A 100 -12.78 -10.36 -6.04
C ASP A 100 -13.96 -9.40 -6.04
N PHE A 101 -13.76 -8.26 -6.69
CA PHE A 101 -14.78 -7.25 -6.98
C PHE A 101 -15.73 -7.70 -8.10
N SER A 102 -15.81 -8.99 -8.43
CA SER A 102 -16.82 -9.51 -9.34
C SER A 102 -18.22 -9.16 -8.82
N GLN A 103 -19.08 -8.67 -9.72
CA GLN A 103 -20.48 -8.31 -9.41
C GLN A 103 -21.24 -9.43 -8.68
N MET A 104 -20.90 -10.70 -8.98
CA MET A 104 -21.50 -11.89 -8.39
C MET A 104 -21.33 -11.96 -6.87
N ARG A 105 -20.22 -11.46 -6.30
CA ARG A 105 -19.96 -11.47 -4.85
C ARG A 105 -20.64 -10.31 -4.14
N ILE A 106 -20.79 -9.17 -4.82
CA ILE A 106 -21.47 -7.97 -4.28
C ILE A 106 -22.98 -8.27 -4.12
N MET A 107 -23.60 -8.92 -5.10
CA MET A 107 -25.04 -9.23 -5.04
C MET A 107 -25.43 -10.29 -4.00
N LYS A 108 -24.48 -11.09 -3.51
CA LYS A 108 -24.75 -12.19 -2.55
C LYS A 108 -24.56 -11.81 -1.08
N ARG A 109 -24.17 -10.56 -0.78
CA ARG A 109 -23.90 -10.13 0.60
C ARG A 109 -25.15 -9.64 1.34
N ASP A 110 -26.26 -9.45 0.63
CA ASP A 110 -27.56 -9.15 1.21
C ASP A 110 -28.48 -10.37 1.02
N GLY A 111 -28.44 -11.27 1.99
CA GLY A 111 -29.29 -12.45 2.09
C GLY A 111 -29.32 -12.97 3.52
#